data_AF-A0A7L4R8U1-F1
#
_entry.id   AF-A0A7L4R8U1-F1
#
_cell.length_a   1.000
_cell.length_b   1.000
_cell.length_c   1.000
_cell.angle_alpha   90.00
_cell.angle_beta   90.00
_cell.angle_gamma   90.00
#
_symmetry.space_group_name_H-M   'P 1'
#
loop_
_entity.id
_entity.type
_entity.pdbx_description
1 polymer ?
#
loop_
_entity_poly.entity_id
_entity_poly.type
_entity_poly.pdbx_seq_one_letter_code
_entity_poly.pdbx_strand_id
1 'polypeptide(L)' 'MFRFLRETSFLKSERVERAMRRVDRGFFVPEGEKSFAYYDCAIPIGHGQTISAPAVVAFMLEALDLRE' A
#
# COMPACT_ATOMS: atom_id res chain seq x y z
N MET A 1 0.65 5.16 -8.61
CA MET A 1 0.00 4.52 -7.45
C MET A 1 -1.08 5.40 -6.81
N PHE A 2 -0.77 6.41 -5.98
CA PHE A 2 -1.78 7.14 -5.19
C PHE A 2 -2.94 7.76 -5.99
N ARG A 3 -2.66 8.32 -7.18
CA ARG A 3 -3.72 8.83 -8.08
C ARG A 3 -4.77 7.75 -8.38
N PHE A 4 -4.31 6.58 -8.82
CA PHE A 4 -5.15 5.44 -9.13
C PHE A 4 -5.97 4.97 -7.91
N LEU A 5 -5.35 4.90 -6.73
CA LEU A 5 -6.05 4.48 -5.50
C LEU A 5 -7.17 5.43 -5.09
N ARG A 6 -7.02 6.74 -5.37
CA ARG A 6 -8.06 7.74 -5.13
C ARG A 6 -9.19 7.63 -6.16
N GLU A 7 -8.84 7.52 -7.44
CA GLU A 7 -9.83 7.39 -8.53
C GLU A 7 -10.69 6.13 -8.38
N THR A 8 -10.11 5.05 -7.87
CA THR A 8 -10.81 3.78 -7.59
C THR A 8 -11.50 3.74 -6.21
N SER A 9 -11.48 4.84 -5.45
CA SER A 9 -12.08 4.96 -4.11
C SER A 9 -11.53 3.99 -3.05
N PHE A 10 -10.38 3.35 -3.27
CA PHE A 10 -9.69 2.57 -2.23
C PHE A 10 -9.02 3.45 -1.18
N LEU A 11 -8.65 4.67 -1.59
CA LEU A 11 -8.04 5.69 -0.74
C LEU A 11 -8.94 6.93 -0.74
N LYS A 12 -9.49 7.27 0.42
CA LYS A 12 -10.53 8.29 0.59
C LYS A 12 -10.10 9.42 1.52
N SER A 13 -9.36 9.11 2.58
CA SER A 13 -8.95 10.07 3.58
C SER A 13 -7.53 10.58 3.34
N GLU A 14 -7.35 11.89 3.48
CA GLU A 14 -6.02 12.50 3.40
C GLU A 14 -5.06 11.96 4.46
N ARG A 15 -5.58 11.57 5.63
CA ARG A 15 -4.77 11.00 6.71
C ARG A 15 -4.13 9.68 6.30
N VAL A 16 -4.88 8.77 5.69
CA VAL A 16 -4.34 7.50 5.19
C VAL A 16 -3.37 7.76 4.03
N GLU A 17 -3.69 8.70 3.13
CA GLU A 17 -2.78 9.05 2.03
C GLU A 17 -1.45 9.58 2.56
N ARG A 18 -1.47 10.48 3.54
CA ARG A 18 -0.26 11.01 4.18
C ARG A 18 0.56 9.91 4.85
N ALA A 19 -0.09 8.99 5.56
CA ALA A 19 0.59 7.88 6.21
C ALA A 19 1.28 6.97 5.19
N MET A 20 0.57 6.57 4.13
CA MET A 20 1.11 5.72 3.08
C MET A 20 2.21 6.42 2.25
N ARG A 21 2.18 7.75 2.10
CA ARG A 21 3.24 8.52 1.46
C ARG A 21 4.51 8.64 2.31
N ARG A 22 4.35 8.65 3.63
CA ARG A 22 5.46 8.79 4.58
C ARG A 22 6.28 7.49 4.70
N VAL A 23 5.66 6.34 4.43
CA VAL A 23 6.31 5.03 4.49
C VAL A 23 6.70 4.60 3.08
N ASP A 24 8.00 4.54 2.81
CA ASP A 24 8.49 3.99 1.54
C ASP A 24 8.30 2.46 1.54
N ARG A 25 7.30 2.02 0.76
CA ARG A 25 6.99 0.60 0.55
C ARG A 25 8.17 -0.18 -0.03
N GLY A 26 9.04 0.45 -0.82
CA GLY A 26 10.22 -0.17 -1.44
C GLY A 26 11.23 -0.70 -0.43
N PHE A 27 11.26 -0.20 0.81
CA PHE A 27 12.10 -0.77 1.87
C PHE A 27 11.62 -2.13 2.38
N PHE A 28 10.36 -2.50 2.10
CA PHE A 28 9.76 -3.76 2.54
C PHE A 28 9.64 -4.79 1.40
N VAL A 29 10.24 -4.50 0.24
CA VAL A 29 10.21 -5.35 -0.96
C VAL A 29 11.62 -5.90 -1.21
N PRO A 30 11.79 -7.21 -1.50
CA PRO A 30 13.08 -7.79 -1.86
C PRO A 30 13.73 -7.09 -3.06
N GLU A 31 15.07 -7.08 -3.10
CA GLU A 31 15.82 -6.33 -4.14
C GLU A 31 15.40 -6.67 -5.57
N GLY A 32 15.19 -7.95 -5.88
CA GLY A 32 14.78 -8.41 -7.21
C GLY A 32 13.37 -7.98 -7.62
N GLU A 33 12.54 -7.56 -6.67
CA GLU A 33 11.14 -7.20 -6.89
C GLU A 33 10.89 -5.69 -6.78
N LYS A 34 11.93 -4.88 -6.52
CA LYS A 34 11.79 -3.43 -6.28
C LYS A 34 11.15 -2.67 -7.44
N SER A 35 11.30 -3.14 -8.67
CA SER A 35 10.62 -2.57 -9.84
C SER A 35 9.10 -2.61 -9.69
N PHE A 36 8.56 -3.60 -8.95
CA PHE A 36 7.14 -3.77 -8.69
C PHE A 36 6.65 -3.05 -7.43
N ALA A 37 7.54 -2.44 -6.63
CA ALA A 37 7.21 -1.93 -5.30
C ALA A 37 6.02 -0.97 -5.25
N TYR A 38 5.78 -0.21 -6.32
CA TYR A 38 4.72 0.79 -6.42
C TYR A 38 3.57 0.41 -7.38
N TYR A 39 3.56 -0.84 -7.85
CA TYR A 39 2.44 -1.43 -8.57
C TYR A 39 1.38 -1.89 -7.58
N ASP A 40 0.12 -1.85 -8.01
CA ASP A 40 -0.99 -2.31 -7.18
C ASP A 40 -1.13 -3.84 -7.21
N CYS A 41 -0.13 -4.54 -6.68
CA CYS A 41 -0.08 -5.99 -6.62
C CYS A 41 0.56 -6.50 -5.32
N ALA A 42 0.22 -7.73 -4.96
CA ALA A 42 0.93 -8.43 -3.89
C ALA A 42 2.30 -8.89 -4.38
N ILE A 43 3.32 -8.76 -3.55
CA ILE A 43 4.71 -9.10 -3.90
C ILE A 43 5.22 -10.16 -2.92
N PRO A 44 5.86 -11.25 -3.38
CA PRO A 44 6.51 -12.22 -2.50
C PRO A 44 7.61 -11.57 -1.66
N ILE A 45 7.65 -11.86 -0.37
CA ILE A 45 8.69 -11.35 0.57
C ILE A 45 9.50 -12.47 1.23
N GLY A 46 9.36 -13.70 0.74
CA GLY A 46 9.99 -14.90 1.30
C GLY A 46 9.07 -15.69 2.22
N HIS A 47 9.50 -16.90 2.61
CA HIS A 47 8.77 -17.79 3.54
C HIS A 47 7.31 -18.08 3.15
N GLY A 48 7.01 -18.10 1.84
CA GLY A 48 5.64 -18.29 1.33
C GLY A 48 4.70 -17.12 1.63
N GLN A 49 5.22 -15.97 2.05
CA GLN A 49 4.42 -14.78 2.39
C GLN A 49 4.49 -13.72 1.30
N THR A 50 3.53 -12.81 1.32
CA THR A 50 3.48 -11.64 0.43
C THR A 50 3.24 -10.37 1.23
N ILE A 51 3.77 -9.25 0.74
CA ILE A 51 3.29 -7.93 1.15
C ILE A 51 2.05 -7.60 0.32
N SER A 52 0.93 -7.29 0.99
CA SER A 52 -0.37 -7.04 0.35
C SER A 52 -0.31 -5.87 -0.64
N ALA A 53 -1.16 -5.88 -1.66
CA ALA A 53 -1.26 -4.78 -2.62
C ALA A 53 -1.59 -3.44 -1.94
N PRO A 54 -1.05 -2.30 -2.40
CA PRO A 54 -1.38 -0.97 -1.91
C PRO A 54 -2.89 -0.70 -1.73
N ALA A 55 -3.75 -1.12 -2.66
CA ALA A 55 -5.19 -0.95 -2.56
C ALA A 55 -5.81 -1.72 -1.37
N VAL A 56 -5.32 -2.94 -1.10
CA VAL A 56 -5.79 -3.75 0.04
C VAL A 56 -5.41 -3.07 1.36
N VAL A 57 -4.18 -2.57 1.46
CA VAL A 57 -3.72 -1.84 2.66
C VAL A 57 -4.51 -0.55 2.84
N ALA A 58 -4.72 0.23 1.77
CA ALA A 58 -5.54 1.44 1.82
C ALA A 58 -6.97 1.12 2.30
N PHE A 59 -7.62 0.12 1.70
CA PHE A 59 -8.94 -0.34 2.09
C PHE A 59 -9.03 -0.72 3.58
N MET A 60 -8.08 -1.52 4.08
CA MET A 60 -8.04 -1.92 5.48
C MET A 60 -7.88 -0.71 6.41
N LEU A 61 -7.01 0.24 6.06
CA LEU A 61 -6.77 1.44 6.87
C LEU A 61 -7.99 2.38 6.89
N GLU A 62 -8.68 2.54 5.76
CA GLU A 62 -9.93 3.31 5.70
C GLU A 62 -11.04 2.64 6.51
N ALA A 63 -11.15 1.31 6.45
CA ALA A 63 -12.20 0.56 7.16
C ALA A 63 -12.05 0.61 8.68
N LEU A 64 -10.82 0.77 9.20
CA LEU A 64 -10.56 0.88 10.63
C LEU A 64 -11.06 2.20 11.25
N ASP A 65 -11.38 3.23 10.44
CA ASP A 65 -11.81 4.56 10.91
C ASP A 65 -10.96 5.09 12.08
N LEU A 66 -9.64 4.95 11.97
CA LEU A 66 -8.72 5.28 13.07
C LEU A 66 -8.86 6.75 13.50
N ARG A 67 -8.98 6.98 14.81
CA ARG A 67 -9.07 8.29 15.45
C ARG A 67 -7.85 8.51 16.33
N GLU A 68 -7.51 9.78 16.56
CA GLU A 68 -6.44 10.18 17.49
C GLU A 68 -6.90 10.12 18.94
#